data_AF-A0A8T3WNX6-F1
#
_entry.id   AF-A0A8T3WNX6-F1
#
_cell.length_a   1.000
_cell.length_b   1.000
_cell.length_c   1.000
_cell.angle_alpha   90.00
_cell.angle_beta   90.00
_cell.angle_gamma   90.00
#
_symmetry.space_group_name_H-M   'P 1'
#
loop_
_entity.id
_entity.type
_entity.pdbx_description
1 polymer ?
#
loop_
_entity_poly.entity_id
_entity_poly.type
_entity_poly.pdbx_seq_one_letter_code
_entity_poly.pdbx_strand_id
1 'polypeptide(L)'
;MKKRQLKASKISSGESAESIVKLIAILHYISAVFLGILGFLMIVLSSFFWSVVSGLIRIPLAFMIMISLFIFAFGVFQFFVAGGLLKKESWARTSAIVLGILMLFSFPIGTFIGIITIYFLVFNREVIRMFR
;
A
#
# COMPACT_ATOMS: atom_id res chain seq x y z
N MET A 1 31.04 -14.99 -28.19
CA MET A 1 29.66 -15.40 -27.84
C MET A 1 29.26 -15.10 -26.39
N LYS A 2 30.06 -15.46 -25.36
CA LYS A 2 29.72 -15.31 -23.93
C LYS A 2 29.26 -13.89 -23.48
N LYS A 3 29.90 -12.82 -24.00
CA LYS A 3 29.52 -11.42 -23.69
C LYS A 3 28.10 -11.04 -24.14
N ARG A 4 27.61 -11.59 -25.27
CA ARG A 4 26.26 -11.31 -25.77
C ARG A 4 25.18 -11.99 -24.91
N GLN A 5 25.44 -13.21 -24.46
CA GLN A 5 24.52 -13.94 -23.58
C GLN A 5 24.41 -13.31 -22.18
N LEU A 6 25.53 -12.84 -21.62
CA LEU A 6 25.54 -12.10 -20.35
C LEU A 6 24.73 -10.80 -20.44
N LYS A 7 24.84 -10.08 -21.56
CA LYS A 7 24.07 -8.84 -21.79
C LYS A 7 22.56 -9.13 -21.88
N ALA A 8 22.16 -10.16 -22.62
CA ALA A 8 20.75 -10.55 -22.77
C ALA A 8 20.12 -10.97 -21.44
N SER A 9 20.81 -11.78 -20.63
CA SER A 9 20.34 -12.21 -19.31
C SER A 9 20.16 -11.04 -18.33
N LYS A 10 21.07 -10.06 -18.36
CA LYS A 10 20.97 -8.86 -17.51
C LYS A 10 19.79 -7.96 -17.90
N ILE A 11 19.46 -7.90 -19.20
CA ILE A 11 18.31 -7.13 -19.70
C ILE A 11 17.01 -7.79 -19.24
N SER A 12 16.85 -9.10 -19.44
CA SER A 12 15.59 -9.78 -19.08
C SER A 12 15.32 -9.79 -17.57
N SER A 13 16.37 -9.88 -16.74
CA SER A 13 16.24 -9.79 -15.28
C SER A 13 15.84 -8.40 -14.81
N GLY A 14 16.33 -7.34 -15.46
CA GLY A 14 15.91 -5.96 -15.20
C GLY A 14 14.44 -5.73 -15.55
N GLU A 15 13.99 -6.22 -16.71
CA GLU A 15 12.58 -6.14 -17.13
C GLU A 15 11.64 -6.87 -16.15
N SER A 16 12.06 -8.04 -15.66
CA SER A 16 11.32 -8.79 -14.64
C SER A 16 11.22 -8.01 -13.32
N ALA A 17 12.32 -7.40 -12.87
CA ALA A 17 12.35 -6.62 -11.63
C ALA A 17 11.43 -5.40 -11.71
N GLU A 18 11.44 -4.66 -12.84
CA GLU A 18 10.53 -3.54 -13.05
C GLU A 18 9.06 -3.97 -13.04
N SER A 19 8.74 -5.11 -13.66
CA SER A 19 7.39 -5.67 -13.66
C SER A 19 6.92 -6.02 -12.24
N ILE A 20 7.82 -6.55 -11.40
CA ILE A 20 7.53 -6.83 -9.98
C ILE A 20 7.21 -5.55 -9.21
N VAL A 21 7.99 -4.48 -9.38
CA VAL A 21 7.72 -3.20 -8.70
C VAL A 21 6.40 -2.61 -9.16
N LYS A 22 6.09 -2.66 -10.46
CA LYS A 22 4.78 -2.22 -10.98
C LYS A 22 3.64 -3.03 -10.38
N LEU A 23 3.78 -4.36 -10.29
CA LEU A 23 2.78 -5.22 -9.66
C LEU A 23 2.54 -4.81 -8.20
N ILE A 24 3.61 -4.66 -7.41
CA ILE A 24 3.51 -4.25 -6.00
C ILE A 24 2.85 -2.87 -5.89
N ALA A 25 3.28 -1.90 -6.70
CA ALA A 25 2.69 -0.57 -6.69
C ALA A 25 1.18 -0.60 -7.02
N ILE A 26 0.76 -1.39 -8.02
CA ILE A 26 -0.66 -1.55 -8.37
C ILE A 26 -1.44 -2.18 -7.21
N LEU A 27 -0.89 -3.21 -6.54
CA LEU A 27 -1.53 -3.80 -5.37
C LEU A 27 -1.73 -2.78 -4.24
N HIS A 28 -0.72 -1.93 -3.98
CA HIS A 28 -0.83 -0.85 -3.01
C HIS A 28 -1.84 0.23 -3.45
N TYR A 29 -1.92 0.56 -4.75
CA TYR A 29 -2.94 1.47 -5.27
C TYR A 29 -4.36 0.92 -5.10
N ILE A 30 -4.59 -0.35 -5.40
CA ILE A 30 -5.90 -0.99 -5.23
C ILE A 30 -6.31 -0.94 -3.76
N SER A 31 -5.39 -1.30 -2.85
CA SER A 31 -5.63 -1.21 -1.40
C SER A 31 -5.89 0.24 -0.96
N ALA A 32 -5.12 1.20 -1.45
CA ALA A 32 -5.27 2.61 -1.14
C ALA A 32 -6.63 3.15 -1.57
N VAL A 33 -7.08 2.82 -2.78
CA VAL A 33 -8.40 3.21 -3.30
C VAL A 33 -9.51 2.58 -2.47
N PHE A 34 -9.39 1.28 -2.15
CA PHE A 34 -10.36 0.59 -1.31
C PHE A 34 -10.48 1.25 0.08
N LEU A 35 -9.36 1.47 0.78
CA LEU A 35 -9.34 2.10 2.09
C LEU A 35 -9.77 3.56 2.04
N GLY A 36 -9.39 4.30 0.99
CA GLY A 36 -9.81 5.67 0.77
C GLY A 36 -11.32 5.78 0.58
N ILE A 37 -11.92 4.94 -0.28
CA ILE A 37 -13.37 4.90 -0.48
C ILE A 37 -14.08 4.48 0.81
N LEU A 38 -13.60 3.43 1.47
CA LEU A 38 -14.18 2.96 2.73
C LEU A 38 -14.13 4.03 3.82
N GLY A 39 -12.98 4.64 4.05
CA GLY A 39 -12.79 5.69 5.04
C GLY A 39 -13.66 6.91 4.73
N PHE A 40 -13.72 7.34 3.47
CA PHE A 40 -14.57 8.43 3.04
C PHE A 40 -16.06 8.12 3.26
N LEU A 41 -16.52 6.93 2.89
CA LEU A 41 -17.90 6.49 3.09
C LEU A 41 -18.26 6.48 4.58
N MET A 42 -17.36 5.98 5.43
CA MET A 42 -17.59 5.96 6.87
C MET A 42 -17.63 7.37 7.47
N ILE A 43 -16.79 8.30 7.01
CA ILE A 43 -16.86 9.72 7.40
C ILE A 43 -18.24 10.30 7.07
N VAL A 44 -18.72 10.10 5.84
CA VAL A 44 -20.03 10.60 5.40
C VAL A 44 -21.14 10.00 6.26
N LEU A 45 -21.12 8.69 6.48
CA LEU A 45 -22.15 8.00 7.26
C LEU A 45 -22.13 8.43 8.72
N SER A 46 -20.96 8.50 9.37
CA SER A 46 -20.86 8.96 10.75
C SER A 46 -21.24 10.43 10.93
N SER A 47 -20.94 11.28 9.93
CA SER A 47 -21.37 12.69 9.94
C SER A 47 -22.89 12.83 9.79
N PHE A 48 -23.51 11.98 8.97
CA PHE A 48 -24.97 11.90 8.88
C PHE A 48 -25.59 11.49 10.22
N PHE A 49 -25.08 10.42 10.86
CA PHE A 49 -25.60 10.00 12.15
C PHE A 49 -25.42 11.06 13.24
N TRP A 50 -24.34 11.85 13.19
CA TRP A 50 -24.09 12.93 14.14
C TRP A 50 -25.21 13.98 14.18
N SER A 51 -25.85 14.25 13.04
CA SER A 51 -26.93 15.23 12.95
C SER A 51 -28.27 14.74 13.49
N VAL A 52 -28.49 13.41 13.51
CA VAL A 52 -29.79 12.83 13.91
C VAL A 52 -29.79 12.25 15.33
N VAL A 53 -28.64 11.90 15.89
CA VAL A 53 -28.55 11.35 17.25
C VAL A 53 -28.25 12.43 18.30
N SER A 54 -28.76 12.23 19.51
CA SER A 54 -28.54 13.12 20.67
C SER A 54 -28.18 12.32 21.93
N GLY A 55 -27.66 13.02 22.94
CA GLY A 55 -27.28 12.42 24.22
C GLY A 55 -26.01 11.56 24.17
N LEU A 56 -25.92 10.58 25.08
CA LEU A 56 -24.71 9.78 25.32
C LEU A 56 -24.25 8.93 24.12
N ILE A 57 -25.13 8.70 23.14
CA ILE A 57 -24.83 7.97 21.89
C ILE A 57 -23.80 8.72 21.02
N ARG A 58 -23.61 10.02 21.22
CA ARG A 58 -22.58 10.79 20.50
C ARG A 58 -21.14 10.40 20.86
N ILE A 59 -20.90 9.83 22.05
CA ILE A 59 -19.56 9.42 22.48
C ILE A 59 -19.01 8.31 21.57
N PRO A 60 -19.67 7.14 21.41
CA PRO A 60 -19.19 6.11 20.50
C PRO A 60 -19.16 6.58 19.03
N LEU A 61 -20.06 7.48 18.63
CA LEU A 61 -20.05 8.03 17.28
C LEU A 61 -18.83 8.92 17.00
N ALA A 62 -18.39 9.73 17.97
CA ALA A 62 -17.15 10.50 17.85
C ALA A 62 -15.92 9.59 17.65
N PHE A 63 -15.88 8.45 18.36
CA PHE A 63 -14.86 7.43 18.15
C PHE A 63 -14.92 6.84 16.73
N MET A 64 -16.12 6.57 16.18
CA MET A 64 -16.28 6.09 14.80
C MET A 64 -15.78 7.12 13.78
N ILE A 65 -16.07 8.41 13.96
CA ILE A 65 -15.55 9.49 13.09
C ILE A 65 -14.02 9.50 13.12
N MET A 66 -13.42 9.43 14.31
CA MET A 66 -11.97 9.41 14.47
C MET A 66 -11.32 8.21 13.76
N ILE A 67 -11.90 7.01 13.92
CA ILE A 67 -11.42 5.80 13.23
C ILE A 67 -11.58 5.96 11.71
N SER A 68 -12.68 6.56 11.24
CA SER A 68 -12.95 6.75 9.81
C SER A 68 -11.95 7.71 9.16
N LEU A 69 -11.60 8.81 9.86
CA LEU A 69 -10.54 9.72 9.47
C LEU A 69 -9.17 9.02 9.41
N PHE A 70 -8.88 8.17 10.39
CA PHE A 70 -7.64 7.41 10.40
C PHE A 70 -7.56 6.44 9.20
N ILE A 71 -8.62 5.69 8.91
CA ILE A 71 -8.70 4.78 7.75
C ILE A 71 -8.51 5.57 6.44
N PHE A 72 -9.19 6.71 6.30
CA PHE A 72 -9.07 7.56 5.11
C PHE A 72 -7.64 8.08 4.93
N ALA A 73 -7.05 8.66 5.99
CA ALA A 73 -5.69 9.16 5.98
C ALA A 73 -4.68 8.05 5.65
N PHE A 74 -4.89 6.85 6.18
CA PHE A 74 -4.06 5.68 5.89
C PHE A 74 -4.16 5.27 4.41
N GLY A 75 -5.37 5.27 3.83
CA GLY A 75 -5.57 5.04 2.39
C GLY A 75 -4.84 6.07 1.53
N VAL A 76 -4.94 7.36 1.88
CA VAL A 76 -4.21 8.45 1.20
C VAL A 76 -2.69 8.25 1.31
N PHE A 77 -2.18 7.94 2.50
CA PHE A 77 -0.76 7.66 2.68
C PHE A 77 -0.30 6.49 1.82
N GLN A 78 -1.06 5.39 1.79
CA GLN A 78 -0.76 4.22 0.97
C GLN A 78 -0.76 4.55 -0.54
N PHE A 79 -1.63 5.46 -0.99
CA PHE A 79 -1.64 5.96 -2.37
C PHE A 79 -0.31 6.65 -2.74
N PHE A 80 0.22 7.49 -1.84
CA PHE A 80 1.51 8.14 -2.06
C PHE A 80 2.67 7.14 -2.06
N VAL A 81 2.63 6.13 -1.19
CA VAL A 81 3.64 5.06 -1.20
C VAL A 81 3.63 4.31 -2.53
N ALA A 82 2.46 3.97 -3.07
CA ALA A 82 2.34 3.34 -4.38
C ALA A 82 2.95 4.21 -5.50
N GLY A 83 2.70 5.52 -5.48
CA GLY A 83 3.31 6.47 -6.42
C GLY A 83 4.83 6.58 -6.26
N GLY A 84 5.32 6.58 -5.02
CA GLY A 84 6.75 6.56 -4.73
C GLY A 84 7.43 5.26 -5.20
N LEU A 85 6.75 4.11 -5.11
CA LEU A 85 7.25 2.84 -5.63
C LEU A 85 7.44 2.88 -7.15
N LEU A 86 6.50 3.45 -7.90
CA LEU A 86 6.62 3.62 -9.35
C LEU A 86 7.79 4.54 -9.74
N LYS A 87 8.03 5.58 -8.93
CA LYS A 87 9.17 6.51 -9.08
C LYS A 87 10.49 5.92 -8.56
N LYS A 88 10.45 4.72 -7.97
CA LYS A 88 11.61 4.02 -7.41
C LYS A 88 12.29 4.80 -6.28
N GLU A 89 11.52 5.56 -5.52
CA GLU A 89 12.00 6.36 -4.40
C GLU A 89 12.40 5.48 -3.21
N SER A 90 13.55 5.78 -2.58
CA SER A 90 14.09 4.98 -1.47
C SER A 90 13.18 4.97 -0.24
N TRP A 91 12.53 6.11 0.07
CA TRP A 91 11.57 6.21 1.17
C TRP A 91 10.33 5.32 0.94
N ALA A 92 9.86 5.24 -0.30
CA ALA A 92 8.67 4.50 -0.65
C ALA A 92 8.85 2.99 -0.47
N ARG A 93 10.06 2.48 -0.73
CA ARG A 93 10.41 1.09 -0.44
C ARG A 93 10.27 0.79 1.05
N THR A 94 10.86 1.63 1.91
CA THR A 94 10.79 1.42 3.37
C THR A 94 9.36 1.53 3.88
N SER A 95 8.60 2.53 3.43
CA SER A 95 7.19 2.68 3.77
C SER A 95 6.35 1.49 3.30
N ALA A 96 6.57 0.98 2.10
CA ALA A 96 5.87 -0.19 1.58
C ALA A 96 6.16 -1.46 2.38
N ILE A 97 7.38 -1.64 2.87
CA ILE A 97 7.72 -2.78 3.75
C ILE A 97 6.97 -2.66 5.08
N VAL A 98 6.96 -1.48 5.71
CA VAL A 98 6.21 -1.24 6.95
C VAL A 98 4.71 -1.51 6.74
N LEU A 99 4.14 -0.95 5.66
CA LEU A 99 2.75 -1.21 5.28
C LEU A 99 2.50 -2.70 5.02
N GLY A 100 3.44 -3.38 4.35
CA GLY A 100 3.37 -4.81 4.12
C GLY A 100 3.28 -5.62 5.41
N ILE A 101 4.02 -5.23 6.46
CA ILE A 101 3.94 -5.86 7.79
C ILE A 101 2.57 -5.60 8.43
N LEU A 102 2.08 -4.36 8.37
CA LEU A 102 0.76 -4.00 8.90
C LEU A 102 -0.37 -4.77 8.20
N MET A 103 -0.24 -4.98 6.89
CA MET A 103 -1.20 -5.73 6.09
C MET A 103 -1.24 -7.23 6.43
N LEU A 104 -0.21 -7.79 7.07
CA LEU A 104 -0.24 -9.20 7.50
C LEU A 104 -1.37 -9.48 8.49
N PHE A 105 -1.78 -8.48 9.28
CA PHE A 105 -2.90 -8.57 10.21
C PHE A 105 -4.28 -8.53 9.52
N SER A 106 -4.34 -8.17 8.23
CA SER A 106 -5.57 -8.07 7.44
C SER A 106 -5.79 -9.32 6.58
N PHE A 107 -6.18 -10.42 7.21
CA PHE A 107 -6.39 -11.71 6.55
C PHE A 107 -7.72 -11.77 5.77
N PRO A 108 -7.78 -12.39 4.56
CA PRO A 108 -6.68 -13.03 3.82
C PRO A 108 -5.96 -12.13 2.80
N ILE A 109 -6.65 -11.12 2.25
CA ILE A 109 -6.15 -10.35 1.10
C ILE A 109 -4.93 -9.50 1.47
N GLY A 110 -4.98 -8.81 2.61
CA GLY A 110 -3.85 -8.00 3.09
C GLY A 110 -2.63 -8.86 3.37
N THR A 111 -2.81 -10.06 3.90
CA THR A 111 -1.70 -10.99 4.12
C THR A 111 -0.98 -11.35 2.82
N PHE A 112 -1.72 -11.65 1.74
CA PHE A 112 -1.12 -11.95 0.44
C PHE A 112 -0.31 -10.76 -0.13
N ILE A 113 -0.91 -9.56 -0.10
CA ILE A 113 -0.23 -8.33 -0.55
C ILE A 113 1.00 -8.04 0.31
N GLY A 114 0.87 -8.20 1.63
CA GLY A 114 1.94 -7.99 2.60
C GLY A 114 3.12 -8.91 2.39
N ILE A 115 2.87 -10.22 2.25
CA ILE A 115 3.92 -11.22 1.99
C ILE A 115 4.65 -10.91 0.69
N ILE A 116 3.94 -10.66 -0.42
CA ILE A 116 4.56 -10.33 -1.71
C ILE A 116 5.41 -9.06 -1.59
N THR A 117 4.87 -8.02 -0.96
CA THR A 117 5.57 -6.74 -0.76
C THR A 117 6.88 -6.94 0.00
N ILE A 118 6.81 -7.59 1.17
CA ILE A 118 7.97 -7.85 2.01
C ILE A 118 8.97 -8.73 1.27
N TYR A 119 8.50 -9.84 0.70
CA TYR A 119 9.38 -10.82 0.07
C TYR A 119 10.23 -10.19 -1.05
N PHE A 120 9.60 -9.47 -1.97
CA PHE A 120 10.32 -8.88 -3.09
C PHE A 120 11.12 -7.64 -2.72
N LEU A 121 10.62 -6.75 -1.86
CA LEU A 121 11.35 -5.53 -1.49
C LEU A 121 12.51 -5.76 -0.51
N VAL A 122 12.54 -6.91 0.18
CA VAL A 122 13.59 -7.28 1.14
C VAL A 122 14.59 -8.29 0.56
N PHE A 123 14.14 -9.32 -0.17
CA PHE A 123 15.02 -10.42 -0.58
C PHE A 123 15.45 -10.36 -2.06
N ASN A 124 14.71 -9.68 -2.94
CA ASN A 124 15.09 -9.62 -4.37
C ASN A 124 16.12 -8.52 -4.63
N ARG A 125 17.38 -8.93 -4.86
CA ARG A 125 18.51 -8.00 -5.06
C ARG A 125 18.39 -7.10 -6.29
N GLU A 126 17.74 -7.56 -7.36
CA GLU A 126 17.53 -6.74 -8.56
C GLU A 126 16.50 -5.64 -8.26
N VAL A 127 15.42 -6.00 -7.56
CA VAL A 127 14.40 -5.03 -7.11
C VAL A 127 15.01 -3.99 -6.17
N ILE A 128 15.78 -4.42 -5.16
CA ILE A 128 16.41 -3.52 -4.20
C ILE A 128 17.35 -2.52 -4.87
N ARG A 129 18.06 -2.94 -5.92
CA ARG A 129 18.98 -2.07 -6.67
C ARG A 129 18.29 -0.93 -7.41
N MET A 130 16.98 -1.04 -7.68
CA MET A 130 16.23 0.03 -8.33
C MET A 130 15.95 1.22 -7.39
N PHE A 131 16.00 1.04 -6.08
CA PHE A 131 15.67 2.06 -5.07
C PHE A 131 16.91 2.70 -4.42
N ARG A 132 18.05 2.65 -5.11
CA ARG A 132 19.33 3.22 -4.66
C ARG A 132 19.55 4.62 -5.19
#